data_AF-A0A838EB52-F1
#
_entry.id   AF-A0A838EB52-F1
#
_cell.length_a   1.000
_cell.length_b   1.000
_cell.length_c   1.000
_cell.angle_alpha   90.00
_cell.angle_beta   90.00
_cell.angle_gamma   90.00
#
_symmetry.space_group_name_H-M   'P 1'
#
loop_
_entity.id
_entity.type
_entity.pdbx_description
1 polymer ?
#
loop_
_entity_poly.entity_id
_entity_poly.type
_entity_poly.pdbx_seq_one_letter_code
_entity_poly.pdbx_strand_id
1 'polypeptide(L)'
;MSHEPVIEKELREFAYYRLAKTDLDGNPIEGNTQRRYFHHDDKEFGLLKFRIYSDQGEVDTHYEPDFEKRQSPGIYRIRKPEDSLLRRELYFAVVPCDDIDNMIVKRLLERIEELSKKQESIEIYEANAVVVRSKRLSKIKQIEESINDIDKHQGGLTRNLGRVEIEIEDAEREKDEAKKEVKERRKELIEKEIEMLEIERKRLIKAKELLEEEIENDIGTLEEELVKLKNGWSQYRFKRRRSLINFAIREVRINKVSTHWIEIQVLWLHEEWGHEHMYYRRQAGSIKQWSSEEIAIVETHYATMSIIELMALLPDRTWHAIRFYAGQHLDLPKRRRQNRVLSISLDNSYSDMEFEKSKGISNNVSYANWEPLSLR
;
A
#
# COMPACT_ATOMS: atom_id res chain seq x y z
N MET A 1 11.62 29.32 32.88
CA MET A 1 12.51 28.14 32.76
C MET A 1 12.67 27.85 31.28
N SER A 2 13.81 28.19 30.71
CA SER A 2 14.13 27.87 29.31
C SER A 2 14.99 26.61 29.32
N HIS A 3 14.43 25.50 28.87
CA HIS A 3 15.22 24.29 28.59
C HIS A 3 15.61 24.29 27.12
N GLU A 4 16.72 23.64 26.81
CA GLU A 4 17.10 23.36 25.42
C GLU A 4 16.07 22.40 24.79
N PRO A 5 15.64 22.63 23.54
CA PRO A 5 14.64 21.77 22.90
C PRO A 5 15.21 20.37 22.65
N VAL A 6 14.47 19.35 23.08
CA VAL A 6 14.84 17.92 22.93
C VAL A 6 14.74 17.46 21.47
N ILE A 7 13.96 18.16 20.64
CA ILE A 7 13.70 17.80 19.24
C ILE A 7 13.83 19.06 18.40
N GLU A 8 14.52 18.96 17.26
CA GLU A 8 14.61 20.03 16.27
C GLU A 8 13.22 20.50 15.83
N LYS A 9 13.06 21.82 15.71
CA LYS A 9 11.78 22.47 15.40
C LYS A 9 11.16 21.93 14.11
N GLU A 10 11.98 21.68 13.09
CA GLU A 10 11.57 21.16 11.78
C GLU A 10 11.04 19.73 11.87
N LEU A 11 11.72 18.86 12.64
CA LEU A 11 11.30 17.48 12.86
C LEU A 11 9.99 17.42 13.66
N ARG A 12 9.85 18.32 14.65
CA ARG A 12 8.62 18.49 15.43
C ARG A 12 7.48 18.96 14.54
N GLU A 13 7.70 19.94 13.67
CA GLU A 13 6.70 20.45 12.73
C GLU A 13 6.31 19.37 11.72
N PHE A 14 7.28 18.65 11.14
CA PHE A 14 7.03 17.53 10.24
C PHE A 14 6.18 16.43 10.89
N ALA A 15 6.51 16.04 12.13
CA ALA A 15 5.74 15.06 12.88
C ALA A 15 4.34 15.59 13.25
N TYR A 16 4.25 16.87 13.65
CA TYR A 16 3.00 17.53 13.99
C TYR A 16 2.05 17.58 12.79
N TYR A 17 2.50 18.06 11.63
CA TYR A 17 1.67 18.15 10.43
C TYR A 17 1.23 16.77 9.89
N ARG A 18 1.95 15.69 10.23
CA ARG A 18 1.53 14.31 9.90
C ARG A 18 0.53 13.70 10.87
N LEU A 19 0.45 14.20 12.11
CA LEU A 19 -0.35 13.59 13.18
C LEU A 19 -1.56 14.45 13.58
N ALA A 20 -1.43 15.77 13.48
CA ALA A 20 -2.45 16.74 13.88
C ALA A 20 -3.52 16.91 12.79
N LYS A 21 -4.73 17.26 13.23
CA LYS A 21 -5.84 17.62 12.32
C LYS A 21 -5.84 19.11 11.95
N THR A 22 -5.08 19.91 12.69
CA THR A 22 -4.98 21.35 12.55
C THR A 22 -3.52 21.75 12.48
N ASP A 23 -3.22 22.88 11.85
CA ASP A 23 -1.92 23.51 11.91
C ASP A 23 -1.64 24.04 13.33
N LEU A 24 -0.45 24.61 13.54
CA LEU A 24 -0.06 25.17 14.83
C LEU A 24 -0.91 26.38 15.23
N ASP A 25 -1.63 26.99 14.29
CA ASP A 25 -2.51 28.15 14.48
C ASP A 25 -3.98 27.73 14.69
N GLY A 26 -4.29 26.43 14.64
CA GLY A 26 -5.63 25.87 14.85
C GLY A 26 -6.50 25.79 13.60
N ASN A 27 -5.98 26.12 12.41
CA ASN A 27 -6.72 25.95 11.16
C ASN A 27 -6.68 24.47 10.73
N PRO A 28 -7.77 23.94 10.14
CA PRO A 28 -7.77 22.57 9.62
C PRO A 28 -6.73 22.43 8.48
N ILE A 29 -5.90 21.38 8.55
CA ILE A 29 -4.95 21.07 7.46
C ILE A 29 -5.79 20.46 6.32
N GLU A 30 -6.01 21.24 5.26
CA GLU A 30 -6.69 20.77 4.05
C GLU A 30 -5.80 19.73 3.32
N GLY A 31 -6.40 18.60 2.96
CA GLY A 31 -5.65 17.43 2.46
C GLY A 31 -5.42 16.41 3.55
N ASN A 32 -6.52 15.88 4.09
CA ASN A 32 -6.60 14.82 5.08
C ASN A 32 -5.59 13.71 4.75
N THR A 33 -4.40 13.74 5.39
CA THR A 33 -3.40 12.70 5.19
C THR A 33 -4.02 11.42 5.70
N GLN A 34 -4.23 10.45 4.80
CA GLN A 34 -4.62 9.09 5.15
C GLN A 34 -3.82 8.69 6.38
N ARG A 35 -4.52 8.49 7.52
CA ARG A 35 -3.92 7.92 8.71
C ARG A 35 -3.37 6.57 8.29
N ARG A 36 -2.05 6.50 8.03
CA ARG A 36 -1.35 5.23 8.06
C ARG A 36 -1.35 4.82 9.53
N TYR A 37 -2.44 4.19 9.96
CA TYR A 37 -2.43 3.38 11.15
C TYR A 37 -1.30 2.38 10.93
N PHE A 38 -0.16 2.63 11.59
CA PHE A 38 0.84 1.60 11.80
C PHE A 38 0.15 0.55 12.65
N HIS A 39 -0.56 -0.37 12.00
CA HIS A 39 -1.16 -1.51 12.66
C HIS A 39 -0.01 -2.22 13.36
N HIS A 40 -0.12 -2.31 14.69
CA HIS A 40 0.95 -2.78 15.57
C HIS A 40 1.39 -4.23 15.26
N ASP A 41 0.63 -4.93 14.40
CA ASP A 41 1.04 -6.13 13.68
C ASP A 41 0.85 -5.91 12.17
N ASP A 42 1.89 -5.48 11.44
CA ASP A 42 1.92 -5.57 9.97
C ASP A 42 2.13 -7.03 9.57
N LYS A 43 1.14 -7.86 9.88
CA LYS A 43 1.08 -9.27 9.51
C LYS A 43 1.25 -9.39 8.00
N GLU A 44 1.94 -10.45 7.58
CA GLU A 44 2.33 -10.70 6.20
C GLU A 44 1.14 -11.18 5.32
N PHE A 45 0.13 -10.33 5.13
CA PHE A 45 -0.99 -10.59 4.22
C PHE A 45 -1.34 -9.38 3.36
N GLY A 46 -1.86 -9.66 2.16
CA GLY A 46 -2.24 -8.67 1.17
C GLY A 46 -1.04 -7.94 0.55
N LEU A 47 -0.54 -8.44 -0.57
CA LEU A 47 0.56 -7.80 -1.31
C LEU A 47 0.16 -6.40 -1.81
N LEU A 48 -1.13 -6.17 -2.06
CA LEU A 48 -1.67 -4.90 -2.55
C LEU A 48 -2.10 -3.92 -1.46
N LYS A 49 -1.81 -4.20 -0.17
CA LYS A 49 -2.27 -3.40 0.98
C LYS A 49 -2.07 -1.88 0.84
N PHE A 50 -1.03 -1.44 0.13
CA PHE A 50 -0.71 -0.02 -0.05
C PHE A 50 -1.10 0.55 -1.42
N ARG A 51 -1.68 -0.28 -2.29
CA ARG A 51 -2.02 0.06 -3.67
C ARG A 51 -3.47 -0.21 -4.01
N ILE A 52 -4.24 -0.82 -3.11
CA ILE A 52 -5.64 -1.18 -3.34
C ILE A 52 -6.60 -0.07 -2.89
N TYR A 53 -7.57 0.24 -3.75
CA TYR A 53 -8.56 1.29 -3.58
C TYR A 53 -9.93 0.82 -4.09
N SER A 54 -10.98 1.57 -3.78
CA SER A 54 -12.32 1.37 -4.33
C SER A 54 -13.01 2.72 -4.48
N ASP A 55 -13.83 2.86 -5.51
CA ASP A 55 -14.69 4.02 -5.70
C ASP A 55 -15.97 3.94 -4.85
N GLN A 56 -16.24 2.77 -4.25
CA GLN A 56 -17.44 2.50 -3.47
C GLN A 56 -17.21 2.66 -1.96
N GLY A 57 -15.96 2.89 -1.52
CA GLY A 57 -15.64 3.06 -0.12
C GLY A 57 -14.16 2.86 0.19
N GLU A 58 -13.81 3.02 1.46
CA GLU A 58 -12.45 2.73 1.92
C GLU A 58 -12.18 1.23 1.85
N VAL A 59 -10.98 0.87 1.37
CA VAL A 59 -10.52 -0.52 1.35
C VAL A 59 -9.57 -0.75 2.51
N ASP A 60 -9.92 -1.66 3.40
CA ASP A 60 -9.03 -2.14 4.45
C ASP A 60 -8.57 -3.58 4.19
N THR A 61 -7.35 -3.88 4.61
CA THR A 61 -6.81 -5.23 4.60
C THR A 61 -6.94 -5.79 6.01
N HIS A 62 -7.70 -6.88 6.18
CA HIS A 62 -8.00 -7.44 7.49
C HIS A 62 -7.58 -8.91 7.57
N TYR A 63 -7.23 -9.36 8.78
CA TYR A 63 -7.03 -10.77 9.10
C TYR A 63 -8.31 -11.32 9.71
N GLU A 64 -9.06 -12.13 8.96
CA GLU A 64 -10.22 -12.81 9.51
C GLU A 64 -9.75 -14.15 10.07
N PRO A 65 -9.77 -14.42 11.38
CA PRO A 65 -9.36 -15.73 11.89
C PRO A 65 -10.34 -16.81 11.45
N ASP A 66 -9.91 -17.71 10.57
CA ASP A 66 -10.60 -18.95 10.27
C ASP A 66 -10.34 -19.92 11.42
N PHE A 67 -11.38 -20.26 12.19
CA PHE A 67 -11.26 -21.16 13.34
C PHE A 67 -10.97 -22.62 12.92
N GLU A 68 -11.27 -22.98 11.67
CA GLU A 68 -11.03 -24.32 11.14
C GLU A 68 -9.65 -24.43 10.48
N LYS A 69 -9.17 -23.35 9.85
CA LYS A 69 -7.86 -23.32 9.18
C LYS A 69 -6.80 -22.64 10.02
N ARG A 70 -5.70 -23.34 10.30
CA ARG A 70 -4.53 -22.81 11.02
C ARG A 70 -3.89 -21.56 10.38
N GLN A 71 -4.14 -21.32 9.11
CA GLN A 71 -3.76 -20.11 8.40
C GLN A 71 -5.00 -19.57 7.72
N SER A 72 -5.49 -18.44 8.20
CA SER A 72 -6.55 -17.76 7.50
C SER A 72 -5.97 -16.82 6.45
N PRO A 73 -6.51 -16.81 5.22
CA PRO A 73 -6.10 -15.83 4.23
C PRO A 73 -6.46 -14.43 4.72
N GLY A 74 -5.59 -13.46 4.43
CA GLY A 74 -5.99 -12.05 4.56
C GLY A 74 -7.17 -11.75 3.63
N ILE A 75 -7.95 -10.73 3.95
CA ILE A 75 -9.05 -10.26 3.10
C ILE A 75 -8.91 -8.77 2.78
N TYR A 76 -9.31 -8.39 1.58
CA TYR A 76 -9.62 -7.03 1.18
C TYR A 76 -11.10 -6.76 1.40
N ARG A 77 -11.42 -5.75 2.20
CA ARG A 77 -12.80 -5.39 2.54
C ARG A 77 -13.08 -3.98 2.06
N ILE A 78 -14.20 -3.81 1.35
CA ILE A 78 -14.72 -2.50 0.93
C ILE A 78 -15.75 -2.07 1.96
N ARG A 79 -15.43 -1.06 2.77
CA ARG A 79 -16.31 -0.54 3.82
C ARG A 79 -17.42 0.32 3.23
N LYS A 80 -18.60 0.31 3.86
CA LYS A 80 -19.66 1.28 3.56
C LYS A 80 -19.36 2.61 4.24
N PRO A 81 -19.53 3.76 3.56
CA PRO A 81 -19.33 5.09 4.17
C PRO A 81 -20.17 5.33 5.43
N GLU A 82 -21.35 4.72 5.50
CA GLU A 82 -22.33 4.87 6.58
C GLU A 82 -21.92 4.15 7.90
N ASP A 83 -20.87 3.33 7.87
CA ASP A 83 -20.49 2.38 8.94
C ASP A 83 -19.68 3.01 10.09
N SER A 84 -19.62 4.33 10.19
CA SER A 84 -18.71 5.01 11.15
C SER A 84 -19.17 4.99 12.61
N LEU A 85 -20.44 4.63 12.90
CA LEU A 85 -21.03 4.87 14.24
C LEU A 85 -21.56 3.62 14.97
N LEU A 86 -21.74 2.48 14.30
CA LEU A 86 -22.32 1.28 14.92
C LEU A 86 -21.47 0.05 14.56
N ARG A 87 -21.08 -0.75 15.57
CA ARG A 87 -20.21 -1.94 15.47
C ARG A 87 -20.76 -3.11 14.62
N ARG A 88 -21.66 -2.86 13.67
CA ARG A 88 -22.15 -3.88 12.74
C ARG A 88 -21.45 -3.65 11.41
N GLU A 89 -20.29 -4.29 11.25
CA GLU A 89 -19.43 -4.18 10.07
C GLU A 89 -20.22 -4.53 8.79
N LEU A 90 -20.78 -3.52 8.12
CA LEU A 90 -21.47 -3.67 6.86
C LEU A 90 -20.49 -3.32 5.74
N TYR A 91 -20.04 -4.36 5.04
CA TYR A 91 -19.14 -4.21 3.90
C TYR A 91 -19.90 -4.35 2.57
N PHE A 92 -19.45 -3.64 1.53
CA PHE A 92 -19.91 -3.84 0.16
C PHE A 92 -19.40 -5.16 -0.42
N ALA A 93 -18.13 -5.46 -0.15
CA ALA A 93 -17.46 -6.64 -0.61
C ALA A 93 -16.35 -7.07 0.34
N VAL A 94 -16.14 -8.37 0.42
CA VAL A 94 -14.97 -9.01 1.00
C VAL A 94 -14.39 -9.92 -0.08
N VAL A 95 -13.09 -9.84 -0.29
CA VAL A 95 -12.37 -10.65 -1.27
C VAL A 95 -11.11 -11.20 -0.63
N PRO A 96 -10.80 -12.51 -0.74
CA PRO A 96 -9.53 -13.06 -0.27
C PRO A 96 -8.35 -12.35 -0.92
N CYS A 97 -7.35 -11.96 -0.12
CA CYS A 97 -6.14 -11.33 -0.63
C CYS A 97 -5.45 -12.21 -1.66
N ASP A 98 -5.31 -13.50 -1.36
CA ASP A 98 -4.61 -14.45 -2.23
C ASP A 98 -5.24 -14.54 -3.63
N ASP A 99 -6.56 -14.43 -3.75
CA ASP A 99 -7.24 -14.51 -5.03
C ASP A 99 -6.84 -13.32 -5.92
N ILE A 100 -6.95 -12.09 -5.41
CA ILE A 100 -6.60 -10.88 -6.17
C ILE A 100 -5.08 -10.80 -6.37
N ASP A 101 -4.30 -11.02 -5.31
CA ASP A 101 -2.84 -10.97 -5.34
C ASP A 101 -2.29 -11.92 -6.42
N ASN A 102 -2.78 -13.17 -6.47
CA ASN A 102 -2.33 -14.14 -7.47
C ASN A 102 -2.73 -13.76 -8.89
N MET A 103 -3.93 -13.21 -9.10
CA MET A 103 -4.37 -12.75 -10.42
C MET A 103 -3.49 -11.61 -10.93
N ILE A 104 -3.19 -10.63 -10.07
CA ILE A 104 -2.37 -9.48 -10.43
C ILE A 104 -0.90 -9.86 -10.61
N VAL A 105 -0.35 -10.72 -9.74
CA VAL A 105 1.00 -11.27 -9.90
C VAL A 105 1.12 -12.02 -11.22
N LYS A 106 0.14 -12.87 -11.54
CA LYS A 106 0.13 -13.60 -12.81
C LYS A 106 0.16 -12.63 -13.99
N ARG A 107 -0.68 -11.58 -13.95
CA ARG A 107 -0.71 -10.57 -15.02
C ARG A 107 0.60 -9.79 -15.12
N LEU A 108 1.20 -9.42 -13.99
CA LEU A 108 2.51 -8.77 -13.94
C LEU A 108 3.56 -9.66 -14.61
N LEU A 109 3.61 -10.95 -14.30
CA LEU A 109 4.54 -11.90 -14.91
C LEU A 109 4.33 -12.05 -16.42
N GLU A 110 3.08 -12.03 -16.90
CA GLU A 110 2.75 -12.01 -18.33
C GLU A 110 3.30 -10.74 -19.01
N ARG A 111 3.07 -9.56 -18.40
CA ARG A 111 3.57 -8.27 -18.92
C ARG A 111 5.10 -8.21 -18.97
N ILE A 112 5.75 -8.78 -17.96
CA ILE A 112 7.20 -8.92 -17.91
C ILE A 112 7.70 -9.78 -19.08
N GLU A 113 7.02 -10.90 -19.38
CA GLU A 113 7.37 -11.75 -20.52
C GLU A 113 7.09 -11.09 -21.88
N GLU A 114 6.05 -10.26 -21.97
CA GLU A 114 5.79 -9.45 -23.16
C GLU A 114 6.89 -8.41 -23.40
N LEU A 115 7.40 -7.76 -22.33
CA LEU A 115 8.52 -6.83 -22.43
C LEU A 115 9.80 -7.52 -22.84
N SER A 116 10.15 -8.67 -22.24
CA SER A 116 11.39 -9.37 -22.57
C SER A 116 11.45 -9.82 -24.04
N LYS A 117 10.29 -9.97 -24.70
CA LYS A 117 10.20 -10.25 -26.15
C LYS A 117 10.41 -9.01 -27.02
N LYS A 118 10.27 -7.79 -26.49
CA LYS A 118 10.36 -6.51 -27.20
C LYS A 118 11.73 -5.82 -27.04
N GLN A 119 12.81 -6.62 -27.06
CA GLN A 119 14.22 -6.33 -26.79
C GLN A 119 14.75 -4.88 -26.99
N GLU A 120 14.26 -4.10 -27.96
CA GLU A 120 14.71 -2.73 -28.24
C GLU A 120 14.40 -1.70 -27.12
N SER A 121 13.30 -1.85 -26.36
CA SER A 121 12.97 -0.87 -25.30
C SER A 121 13.80 -1.03 -24.02
N ILE A 122 14.45 -2.18 -23.88
CA ILE A 122 15.14 -2.57 -22.65
C ILE A 122 16.53 -1.96 -22.56
N GLU A 123 17.29 -1.95 -23.67
CA GLU A 123 18.63 -1.37 -23.70
C GLU A 123 18.63 0.10 -23.28
N ILE A 124 17.58 0.85 -23.66
CA ILE A 124 17.38 2.25 -23.27
C ILE A 124 17.14 2.37 -21.78
N TYR A 125 16.32 1.50 -21.20
CA TYR A 125 16.05 1.49 -19.77
C TYR A 125 17.32 1.14 -18.97
N GLU A 126 18.07 0.13 -19.41
CA GLU A 126 19.34 -0.26 -18.78
C GLU A 126 20.36 0.86 -18.85
N ALA A 127 20.50 1.53 -20.00
CA ALA A 127 21.36 2.69 -20.13
C ALA A 127 20.98 3.79 -19.12
N ASN A 128 19.68 4.09 -18.98
CA ASN A 128 19.21 5.06 -17.99
C ASN A 128 19.47 4.61 -16.54
N ALA A 129 19.24 3.35 -16.21
CA ALA A 129 19.50 2.79 -14.89
C ALA A 129 20.99 2.85 -14.52
N VAL A 130 21.88 2.52 -15.46
CA VAL A 130 23.34 2.65 -15.30
C VAL A 130 23.74 4.11 -15.07
N VAL A 131 23.12 5.06 -15.79
CA VAL A 131 23.35 6.50 -15.58
C VAL A 131 22.88 6.95 -14.19
N VAL A 132 21.72 6.49 -13.72
CA VAL A 132 21.23 6.81 -12.37
C VAL A 132 22.13 6.21 -11.28
N ARG A 133 22.55 4.96 -11.42
CA ARG A 133 23.47 4.29 -10.48
C ARG A 133 24.82 4.96 -10.41
N SER A 134 25.41 5.27 -11.56
CA SER A 134 26.69 5.98 -11.61
C SER A 134 26.60 7.35 -10.96
N LYS A 135 25.49 8.09 -11.14
CA LYS A 135 25.24 9.34 -10.41
C LYS A 135 25.14 9.13 -8.90
N ARG A 136 24.43 8.10 -8.43
CA ARG A 136 24.34 7.76 -6.99
C ARG A 136 25.70 7.41 -6.40
N LEU A 137 26.46 6.54 -7.05
CA LEU A 137 27.82 6.17 -6.64
C LEU A 137 28.76 7.38 -6.61
N SER A 138 28.66 8.27 -7.60
CA SER A 138 29.43 9.52 -7.61
C SER A 138 29.08 10.43 -6.43
N LYS A 139 27.80 10.51 -6.03
CA LYS A 139 27.39 11.28 -4.85
C LYS A 139 27.89 10.67 -3.55
N ILE A 140 27.84 9.34 -3.41
CA ILE A 140 28.40 8.66 -2.23
C ILE A 140 29.89 8.96 -2.13
N LYS A 141 30.63 8.85 -3.23
CA LYS A 141 32.07 9.17 -3.24
C LYS A 141 32.35 10.62 -2.84
N GLN A 142 31.56 11.59 -3.33
CA GLN A 142 31.68 12.99 -2.92
C GLN A 142 31.39 13.20 -1.42
N ILE A 143 30.41 12.49 -0.87
CA ILE A 143 30.10 12.52 0.57
C ILE A 143 31.26 11.94 1.38
N GLU A 144 31.87 10.83 0.93
CA GLU A 144 33.04 10.24 1.59
C GLU A 144 34.27 11.16 1.56
N GLU A 145 34.53 11.82 0.44
CA GLU A 145 35.57 12.84 0.33
C GLU A 145 35.32 14.00 1.31
N SER A 146 34.07 14.47 1.39
CA SER A 146 33.68 15.54 2.33
C SER A 146 33.84 15.13 3.80
N ILE A 147 33.47 13.91 4.16
CA ILE A 147 33.67 13.36 5.52
C ILE A 147 35.17 13.31 5.86
N ASN A 148 36.01 12.82 4.93
CA ASN A 148 37.46 12.76 5.15
C ASN A 148 38.10 14.15 5.32
N ASP A 149 37.61 15.16 4.60
CA ASP A 149 38.12 16.53 4.75
C ASP A 149 37.66 17.18 6.05
N ILE A 150 36.43 16.89 6.52
CA ILE A 150 35.98 17.26 7.86
C ILE A 150 36.86 16.61 8.93
N ASP A 151 37.16 15.31 8.82
CA ASP A 151 38.00 14.58 9.78
C ASP A 151 39.43 15.18 9.84
N LYS A 152 40.01 15.55 8.70
CA LYS A 152 41.29 16.26 8.64
C LYS A 152 41.21 17.64 9.30
N HIS A 153 40.13 18.38 9.05
CA HIS A 153 39.95 19.72 9.58
C HIS A 153 39.79 19.69 11.11
N GLN A 154 38.94 18.80 11.63
CA GLN A 154 38.80 18.55 13.06
C GLN A 154 40.15 18.16 13.67
N GLY A 155 40.90 17.24 13.05
CA GLY A 155 42.24 16.87 13.52
C GLY A 155 43.24 18.05 13.57
N GLY A 156 43.13 19.00 12.64
CA GLY A 156 43.89 20.25 12.67
C GLY A 156 43.46 21.18 13.82
N LEU A 157 42.15 21.36 14.00
CA LEU A 157 41.57 22.15 15.07
C LEU A 157 41.89 21.59 16.46
N THR A 158 41.83 20.27 16.66
CA THR A 158 42.20 19.63 17.93
C THR A 158 43.67 19.85 18.28
N ARG A 159 44.57 19.83 17.30
CA ARG A 159 45.99 20.19 17.54
C ARG A 159 46.16 21.65 17.91
N ASN A 160 45.40 22.54 17.26
CA ASN A 160 45.40 23.97 17.58
C ASN A 160 44.82 24.23 18.97
N LEU A 161 43.77 23.50 19.36
CA LEU A 161 43.16 23.55 20.68
C LEU A 161 44.20 23.20 21.76
N GLY A 162 44.92 22.10 21.60
CA GLY A 162 45.98 21.70 22.53
C GLY A 162 47.11 22.73 22.64
N ARG A 163 47.43 23.47 21.56
CA ARG A 163 48.39 24.59 21.63
C ARG A 163 47.84 25.78 22.40
N VAL A 164 46.57 26.15 22.16
CA VAL A 164 45.92 27.26 22.87
C VAL A 164 45.78 26.96 24.37
N GLU A 165 45.54 25.71 24.74
CA GLU A 165 45.49 25.30 26.15
C GLU A 165 46.83 25.49 26.87
N ILE A 166 47.95 25.13 26.23
CA ILE A 166 49.29 25.41 26.76
C ILE A 166 49.51 26.93 26.89
N GLU A 167 49.11 27.72 25.89
CA GLU A 167 49.21 29.19 25.94
C GLU A 167 48.37 29.81 27.08
N ILE A 168 47.22 29.22 27.42
CA ILE A 168 46.38 29.63 28.56
C ILE A 168 47.10 29.34 29.88
N GLU A 169 47.64 28.14 30.04
CA GLU A 169 48.39 27.76 31.25
C GLU A 169 49.61 28.66 31.48
N ASP A 170 50.35 29.00 30.41
CA ASP A 170 51.51 29.88 30.52
C ASP A 170 51.11 31.32 30.88
N ALA A 171 50.02 31.86 30.31
CA ALA A 171 49.49 33.17 30.69
C ALA A 171 49.01 33.21 32.16
N GLU A 172 48.45 32.11 32.66
CA GLU A 172 48.06 31.97 34.05
C GLU A 172 49.27 31.96 35.00
N ARG A 173 50.37 31.29 34.63
CA ARG A 173 51.64 31.35 35.37
C ARG A 173 52.23 32.76 35.41
N GLU A 174 52.11 33.51 34.32
CA GLU A 174 52.55 34.91 34.22
C GLU A 174 51.63 35.90 34.95
N LYS A 175 50.45 35.47 35.40
CA LYS A 175 49.39 36.33 35.98
C LYS A 175 48.91 37.44 35.04
N ASP A 176 48.94 37.20 33.73
CA ASP A 176 48.47 38.14 32.70
C ASP A 176 47.01 37.81 32.33
N GLU A 177 46.07 38.33 33.12
CA GLU A 177 44.64 38.05 32.96
C GLU A 177 44.09 38.46 31.59
N ALA A 178 44.61 39.55 31.01
CA ALA A 178 44.18 40.04 29.71
C ALA A 178 44.55 39.05 28.59
N LYS A 179 45.77 38.48 28.62
CA LYS A 179 46.14 37.44 27.66
C LYS A 179 45.32 36.17 27.86
N LYS A 180 45.08 35.76 29.11
CA LYS A 180 44.28 34.57 29.43
C LYS A 180 42.88 34.65 28.81
N GLU A 181 42.17 35.76 29.02
CA GLU A 181 40.81 35.97 28.49
C GLU A 181 40.75 35.88 26.96
N VAL A 182 41.72 36.48 26.27
CA VAL A 182 41.79 36.42 24.79
C VAL A 182 42.00 34.99 24.29
N LYS A 183 42.82 34.21 24.98
CA LYS A 183 43.09 32.81 24.61
C LYS A 183 41.91 31.89 24.94
N GLU A 184 41.20 32.12 26.04
CA GLU A 184 39.96 31.42 26.37
C GLU A 184 38.88 31.67 25.31
N ARG A 185 38.67 32.92 24.88
CA ARG A 185 37.75 33.21 23.77
C ARG A 185 38.13 32.48 22.47
N ARG A 186 39.44 32.37 22.19
CA ARG A 186 39.92 31.61 21.03
C ARG A 186 39.65 30.11 21.18
N LYS A 187 39.82 29.56 22.38
CA LYS A 187 39.49 28.16 22.70
C LYS A 187 38.00 27.89 22.43
N GLU A 188 37.11 28.73 22.94
CA GLU A 188 35.66 28.59 22.73
C GLU A 188 35.27 28.62 21.23
N LEU A 189 35.93 29.47 20.43
CA LEU A 189 35.68 29.52 18.99
C LEU A 189 36.10 28.23 18.28
N ILE A 190 37.24 27.65 18.67
CA ILE A 190 37.73 26.38 18.11
C ILE A 190 36.79 25.22 18.51
N GLU A 191 36.34 25.18 19.76
CA GLU A 191 35.42 24.14 20.24
C GLU A 191 34.08 24.21 19.51
N LYS A 192 33.51 25.41 19.33
CA LYS A 192 32.29 25.63 18.55
C LYS A 192 32.44 25.19 17.10
N GLU A 193 33.59 25.45 16.48
CA GLU A 193 33.86 25.02 15.12
C GLU A 193 33.96 23.49 15.00
N ILE A 194 34.62 22.82 15.97
CA ILE A 194 34.67 21.35 16.03
C ILE A 194 33.27 20.75 16.17
N GLU A 195 32.43 21.33 17.03
CA GLU A 195 31.05 20.89 17.24
C GLU A 195 30.19 21.03 15.97
N MET A 196 30.29 22.18 15.29
CA MET A 196 29.61 22.42 14.01
C MET A 196 30.03 21.39 12.95
N LEU A 197 31.32 21.07 12.86
CA LEU A 197 31.84 20.05 11.95
C LEU A 197 31.31 18.64 12.30
N GLU A 198 31.15 18.32 13.59
CA GLU A 198 30.63 17.02 14.04
C GLU A 198 29.15 16.83 13.69
N ILE A 199 28.35 17.90 13.80
CA ILE A 199 26.95 17.90 13.38
C ILE A 199 26.85 17.64 11.88
N GLU A 200 27.63 18.34 11.06
CA GLU A 200 27.63 18.16 9.60
C GLU A 200 28.12 16.77 9.21
N ARG A 201 29.16 16.24 9.88
CA ARG A 201 29.63 14.87 9.69
C ARG A 201 28.53 13.83 9.92
N LYS A 202 27.78 13.95 11.02
CA LYS A 202 26.65 13.04 11.31
C LYS A 202 25.54 13.14 10.27
N ARG A 203 25.28 14.35 9.76
CA ARG A 203 24.31 14.57 8.68
C ARG A 203 24.74 13.87 7.39
N LEU A 204 26.02 13.99 7.01
CA LEU A 204 26.58 13.34 5.83
C LEU A 204 26.57 11.80 5.96
N ILE A 205 26.87 11.25 7.15
CA ILE A 205 26.79 9.80 7.40
C ILE A 205 25.36 9.29 7.18
N LYS A 206 24.35 9.95 7.75
CA LYS A 206 22.94 9.57 7.51
C LYS A 206 22.55 9.67 6.05
N ALA A 207 23.00 10.72 5.34
CA ALA A 207 22.75 10.88 3.91
C ALA A 207 23.39 9.75 3.09
N LYS A 208 24.60 9.32 3.47
CA LYS A 208 25.28 8.17 2.87
C LYS A 208 24.50 6.87 3.11
N GLU A 209 24.12 6.58 4.35
CA GLU A 209 23.34 5.37 4.70
C GLU A 209 22.04 5.27 3.90
N LEU A 210 21.32 6.39 3.73
CA LEU A 210 20.10 6.42 2.91
C LEU A 210 20.38 6.14 1.44
N LEU A 211 21.47 6.68 0.87
CA LEU A 211 21.86 6.41 -0.52
C LEU A 211 22.34 4.96 -0.71
N GLU A 212 23.03 4.39 0.27
CA GLU A 212 23.46 2.99 0.26
C GLU A 212 22.25 2.05 0.36
N GLU A 213 21.29 2.34 1.24
CA GLU A 213 20.02 1.62 1.32
C GLU A 213 19.24 1.74 0.00
N GLU A 214 19.22 2.91 -0.65
CA GLU A 214 18.65 3.06 -1.99
C GLU A 214 19.35 2.21 -3.05
N ILE A 215 20.67 2.02 -2.97
CA ILE A 215 21.46 1.19 -3.90
C ILE A 215 21.24 -0.30 -3.63
N GLU A 216 21.21 -0.72 -2.37
CA GLU A 216 20.91 -2.12 -2.00
C GLU A 216 19.48 -2.50 -2.38
N ASN A 217 18.56 -1.54 -2.26
CA ASN A 217 17.19 -1.69 -2.74
C ASN A 217 17.05 -1.41 -4.25
N ASP A 218 18.12 -1.03 -4.94
CA ASP A 218 18.12 -0.84 -6.39
C ASP A 218 18.13 -2.23 -7.03
N ILE A 219 16.95 -2.64 -7.47
CA ILE A 219 16.63 -3.95 -8.04
C ILE A 219 17.39 -4.12 -9.37
N GLY A 220 18.67 -4.55 -9.34
CA GLY A 220 19.45 -5.13 -10.47
C GLY A 220 19.32 -4.48 -11.85
N THR A 221 19.81 -5.08 -12.94
CA THR A 221 19.22 -4.68 -14.24
C THR A 221 17.77 -5.14 -14.22
N LEU A 222 16.86 -4.32 -14.76
CA LEU A 222 15.43 -4.64 -14.78
C LEU A 222 15.25 -6.05 -15.35
N GLU A 223 15.92 -6.40 -16.44
CA GLU A 223 15.88 -7.75 -17.01
C GLU A 223 16.34 -8.86 -16.07
N GLU A 224 17.48 -8.72 -15.40
CA GLU A 224 17.96 -9.75 -14.48
C GLU A 224 16.95 -9.99 -13.36
N GLU A 225 16.39 -8.90 -12.81
CA GLU A 225 15.42 -9.01 -11.73
C GLU A 225 14.07 -9.49 -12.24
N LEU A 226 13.65 -9.12 -13.45
CA LEU A 226 12.45 -9.64 -14.10
C LEU A 226 12.56 -11.15 -14.37
N VAL A 227 13.71 -11.63 -14.83
CA VAL A 227 14.00 -13.07 -15.02
C VAL A 227 14.08 -13.80 -13.68
N LYS A 228 14.77 -13.23 -12.68
CA LYS A 228 14.79 -13.78 -11.30
C LYS A 228 13.40 -13.79 -10.69
N LEU A 229 12.57 -12.79 -10.96
CA LEU A 229 11.21 -12.67 -10.46
C LEU A 229 10.32 -13.75 -11.06
N LYS A 230 10.40 -14.01 -12.37
CA LYS A 230 9.66 -15.11 -13.01
C LYS A 230 10.01 -16.47 -12.40
N ASN A 231 11.30 -16.76 -12.19
CA ASN A 231 11.75 -18.07 -11.73
C ASN A 231 11.72 -18.24 -10.19
N GLY A 232 11.79 -17.12 -9.46
CA GLY A 232 11.99 -17.09 -8.01
C GLY A 232 10.87 -16.42 -7.21
N TRP A 233 9.74 -16.03 -7.82
CA TRP A 233 8.66 -15.32 -7.14
C TRP A 233 8.24 -15.98 -5.83
N SER A 234 8.02 -17.30 -5.85
CA SER A 234 7.60 -18.09 -4.69
C SER A 234 8.66 -18.19 -3.59
N GLN A 235 9.93 -17.97 -3.93
CA GLN A 235 11.05 -18.03 -2.99
C GLN A 235 11.25 -16.69 -2.25
N TYR A 236 10.71 -15.59 -2.78
CA TYR A 236 10.83 -14.29 -2.14
C TYR A 236 10.00 -14.20 -0.86
N ARG A 237 10.63 -13.66 0.20
CA ARG A 237 9.94 -13.28 1.43
C ARG A 237 8.80 -12.30 1.12
N PHE A 238 7.73 -12.35 1.91
CA PHE A 238 6.53 -11.53 1.69
C PHE A 238 6.85 -10.04 1.57
N LYS A 239 7.69 -9.50 2.46
CA LYS A 239 8.12 -8.09 2.41
C LYS A 239 8.74 -7.71 1.05
N ARG A 240 9.59 -8.56 0.48
CA ARG A 240 10.21 -8.32 -0.84
C ARG A 240 9.19 -8.42 -1.98
N ARG A 241 8.31 -9.44 -1.96
CA ARG A 241 7.21 -9.56 -2.94
C ARG A 241 6.34 -8.30 -2.94
N ARG A 242 5.94 -7.83 -1.76
CA ARG A 242 5.15 -6.59 -1.60
C ARG A 242 5.88 -5.36 -2.12
N SER A 243 7.18 -5.21 -1.83
CA SER A 243 7.97 -4.11 -2.38
C SER A 243 8.03 -4.13 -3.92
N LEU A 244 8.20 -5.30 -4.53
CA LEU A 244 8.21 -5.47 -5.99
C LEU A 244 6.85 -5.12 -6.61
N ILE A 245 5.75 -5.55 -6.01
CA ILE A 245 4.40 -5.14 -6.44
C ILE A 245 4.23 -3.63 -6.35
N ASN A 246 4.64 -3.01 -5.24
CA ASN A 246 4.53 -1.56 -5.05
C ASN A 246 5.36 -0.75 -6.04
N PHE A 247 6.41 -1.35 -6.59
CA PHE A 247 7.25 -0.78 -7.64
C PHE A 247 6.62 -0.94 -9.02
N ALA A 248 5.98 -2.07 -9.31
CA ALA A 248 5.36 -2.32 -10.62
C ALA A 248 3.98 -1.65 -10.79
N ILE A 249 3.25 -1.45 -9.70
CA ILE A 249 1.85 -1.03 -9.72
C ILE A 249 1.69 0.35 -9.07
N ARG A 250 1.04 1.25 -9.81
CA ARG A 250 0.67 2.57 -9.32
C ARG A 250 -0.58 2.49 -8.46
N GLU A 251 -1.61 1.79 -8.94
CA GLU A 251 -2.92 1.71 -8.31
C GLU A 251 -3.66 0.43 -8.71
N VAL A 252 -4.41 -0.16 -7.80
CA VAL A 252 -5.40 -1.22 -8.05
C VAL A 252 -6.75 -0.77 -7.52
N ARG A 253 -7.77 -0.78 -8.36
CA ARG A 253 -9.15 -0.48 -7.96
C ARG A 253 -9.97 -1.75 -7.94
N ILE A 254 -10.72 -1.98 -6.86
CA ILE A 254 -11.69 -3.05 -6.76
C ILE A 254 -13.09 -2.47 -6.56
N ASN A 255 -14.01 -2.80 -7.45
CA ASN A 255 -15.38 -2.27 -7.41
C ASN A 255 -16.38 -3.42 -7.60
N LYS A 256 -17.41 -3.48 -6.76
CA LYS A 256 -18.51 -4.44 -6.90
C LYS A 256 -19.40 -4.01 -8.08
N VAL A 257 -19.52 -4.87 -9.09
CA VAL A 257 -20.38 -4.62 -10.27
C VAL A 257 -21.67 -5.42 -10.23
N SER A 258 -21.71 -6.56 -9.54
CA SER A 258 -22.94 -7.31 -9.25
C SER A 258 -22.83 -8.05 -7.91
N THR A 259 -23.74 -8.99 -7.61
CA THR A 259 -23.74 -9.70 -6.32
C THR A 259 -22.48 -10.52 -6.09
N HIS A 260 -21.93 -11.16 -7.12
CA HIS A 260 -20.70 -11.94 -7.02
C HIS A 260 -19.55 -11.41 -7.89
N TRP A 261 -19.80 -10.48 -8.81
CA TRP A 261 -18.74 -9.97 -9.67
C TRP A 261 -18.11 -8.70 -9.12
N ILE A 262 -16.78 -8.71 -9.09
CA ILE A 262 -15.90 -7.59 -8.75
C ILE A 262 -15.12 -7.23 -10.01
N GLU A 263 -15.10 -5.96 -10.37
CA GLU A 263 -14.18 -5.40 -11.33
C GLU A 263 -12.85 -5.09 -10.64
N ILE A 264 -11.77 -5.62 -11.19
CA ILE A 264 -10.40 -5.35 -10.76
C ILE A 264 -9.76 -4.53 -11.86
N GLN A 265 -9.34 -3.32 -11.54
CA GLN A 265 -8.62 -2.44 -12.46
C GLN A 265 -7.19 -2.23 -11.95
N VAL A 266 -6.20 -2.28 -12.83
CA VAL A 266 -4.78 -2.14 -12.49
C VAL A 266 -4.16 -1.05 -13.34
N LEU A 267 -3.74 0.02 -12.69
CA LEU A 267 -2.92 1.05 -13.29
C LEU A 267 -1.45 0.73 -13.03
N TRP A 268 -0.75 0.34 -14.08
CA TRP A 268 0.67 0.00 -14.00
C TRP A 268 1.53 1.26 -13.84
N LEU A 269 2.69 1.12 -13.21
CA LEU A 269 3.66 2.22 -13.13
C LEU A 269 4.37 2.42 -14.49
N HIS A 270 4.53 1.35 -15.28
CA HIS A 270 5.10 1.41 -16.61
C HIS A 270 4.08 1.99 -17.61
N GLU A 271 4.40 3.14 -18.20
CA GLU A 271 3.46 3.91 -19.04
C GLU A 271 2.91 3.11 -20.23
N GLU A 272 3.74 2.28 -20.88
CA GLU A 272 3.31 1.47 -22.02
C GLU A 272 2.30 0.36 -21.66
N TRP A 273 2.25 -0.07 -20.40
CA TRP A 273 1.28 -1.08 -19.96
C TRP A 273 -0.09 -0.45 -19.68
N GLY A 274 -0.12 0.85 -19.37
CA GLY A 274 -1.32 1.64 -19.21
C GLY A 274 -2.26 1.12 -18.12
N HIS A 275 -3.55 1.12 -18.43
CA HIS A 275 -4.62 0.69 -17.54
C HIS A 275 -5.23 -0.60 -18.08
N GLU A 276 -5.39 -1.59 -17.22
CA GLU A 276 -6.07 -2.85 -17.55
C GLU A 276 -7.17 -3.15 -16.56
N HIS A 277 -8.15 -3.94 -16.97
CA HIS A 277 -9.17 -4.42 -16.06
C HIS A 277 -9.56 -5.86 -16.36
N MET A 278 -10.14 -6.52 -15.37
CA MET A 278 -10.77 -7.84 -15.48
C MET A 278 -11.95 -7.94 -14.52
N TYR A 279 -12.77 -8.97 -14.69
CA TYR A 279 -13.84 -9.30 -13.77
C TYR A 279 -13.52 -10.59 -13.01
N TYR A 280 -13.71 -10.58 -11.70
CA TYR A 280 -13.52 -11.72 -10.81
C TYR A 280 -14.83 -12.07 -10.11
N ARG A 281 -15.20 -13.34 -10.12
CA ARG A 281 -16.38 -13.87 -9.47
C ARG A 281 -16.02 -14.50 -8.13
N ARG A 282 -16.47 -13.88 -7.05
CA ARG A 282 -16.31 -14.42 -5.69
C ARG A 282 -17.26 -15.59 -5.43
N GLN A 283 -16.85 -16.49 -4.54
CA GLN A 283 -17.66 -17.64 -4.16
C GLN A 283 -18.90 -17.26 -3.33
N ALA A 284 -18.82 -16.18 -2.54
CA ALA A 284 -19.90 -15.77 -1.63
C ALA A 284 -20.23 -14.29 -1.80
N GLY A 285 -21.52 -13.99 -1.94
CA GLY A 285 -22.04 -12.63 -1.99
C GLY A 285 -21.94 -11.90 -0.64
N SER A 286 -22.13 -10.58 -0.66
CA SER A 286 -22.22 -9.78 0.56
C SER A 286 -23.44 -10.17 1.39
N ILE A 287 -23.26 -10.43 2.68
CA ILE A 287 -24.36 -10.66 3.63
C ILE A 287 -25.10 -9.34 3.84
N LYS A 288 -26.20 -9.14 3.11
CA LYS A 288 -27.07 -7.96 3.24
C LYS A 288 -28.25 -8.28 4.15
N GLN A 289 -28.58 -7.39 5.09
CA GLN A 289 -29.81 -7.51 5.88
C GLN A 289 -31.04 -7.39 4.98
N TRP A 290 -32.10 -8.14 5.27
CA TRP A 290 -33.35 -8.08 4.53
C TRP A 290 -34.10 -6.79 4.84
N SER A 291 -34.48 -6.04 3.81
CA SER A 291 -35.35 -4.86 3.99
C SER A 291 -36.81 -5.29 4.14
N SER A 292 -37.64 -4.43 4.75
CA SER A 292 -39.09 -4.65 4.84
C SER A 292 -39.74 -4.82 3.46
N GLU A 293 -39.24 -4.10 2.45
CA GLU A 293 -39.69 -4.23 1.06
C GLU A 293 -39.34 -5.60 0.47
N GLU A 294 -38.09 -6.06 0.65
CA GLU A 294 -37.67 -7.39 0.21
C GLU A 294 -38.49 -8.50 0.89
N ILE A 295 -38.80 -8.34 2.18
CA ILE A 295 -39.64 -9.27 2.95
C ILE A 295 -41.06 -9.32 2.37
N ALA A 296 -41.69 -8.17 2.13
CA ALA A 296 -43.03 -8.10 1.57
C ALA A 296 -43.13 -8.75 0.17
N ILE A 297 -42.09 -8.60 -0.65
CA ILE A 297 -41.99 -9.25 -1.96
C ILE A 297 -41.96 -10.77 -1.80
N VAL A 298 -41.16 -11.30 -0.86
CA VAL A 298 -41.08 -12.74 -0.60
C VAL A 298 -42.43 -13.26 -0.08
N GLU A 299 -43.05 -12.62 0.89
CA GLU A 299 -44.35 -13.05 1.43
C GLU A 299 -45.44 -13.12 0.35
N THR A 300 -45.48 -12.11 -0.52
CA THR A 300 -46.52 -11.99 -1.55
C THR A 300 -46.31 -12.96 -2.70
N HIS A 301 -45.05 -13.16 -3.14
CA HIS A 301 -44.76 -13.79 -4.43
C HIS A 301 -44.08 -15.16 -4.34
N TYR A 302 -43.53 -15.54 -3.19
CA TYR A 302 -42.74 -16.77 -3.06
C TYR A 302 -43.50 -18.05 -3.46
N ALA A 303 -44.78 -18.15 -3.12
CA ALA A 303 -45.57 -19.33 -3.45
C ALA A 303 -45.97 -19.37 -4.95
N THR A 304 -46.33 -18.22 -5.52
CA THR A 304 -47.09 -18.12 -6.78
C THR A 304 -46.23 -17.78 -8.00
N MET A 305 -45.18 -16.96 -7.87
CA MET A 305 -44.39 -16.43 -8.97
C MET A 305 -43.27 -17.37 -9.42
N SER A 306 -42.86 -17.43 -10.69
CA SER A 306 -41.73 -18.30 -11.07
C SER A 306 -40.41 -17.88 -10.39
N ILE A 307 -39.43 -18.78 -10.31
CA ILE A 307 -38.13 -18.50 -9.65
C ILE A 307 -37.43 -17.30 -10.32
N ILE A 308 -37.40 -17.25 -11.65
CA ILE A 308 -36.72 -16.18 -12.39
C ILE A 308 -37.39 -14.83 -12.16
N GLU A 309 -38.72 -14.78 -12.26
CA GLU A 309 -39.49 -13.54 -12.04
C GLU A 309 -39.30 -13.02 -10.61
N LEU A 310 -39.31 -13.92 -9.61
CA LEU A 310 -39.07 -13.54 -8.22
C LEU A 310 -37.64 -13.05 -7.98
N MET A 311 -36.65 -13.70 -8.59
CA MET A 311 -35.25 -13.25 -8.52
C MET A 311 -35.06 -11.91 -9.23
N ALA A 312 -35.81 -11.64 -10.31
CA ALA A 312 -35.77 -10.34 -10.99
C ALA A 312 -36.30 -9.20 -10.08
N LEU A 313 -37.25 -9.49 -9.20
CA LEU A 313 -37.72 -8.54 -8.17
C LEU A 313 -36.72 -8.37 -7.01
N LEU A 314 -35.80 -9.32 -6.82
CA LEU A 314 -34.81 -9.34 -5.74
C LEU A 314 -33.40 -9.54 -6.32
N PRO A 315 -32.91 -8.60 -7.16
CA PRO A 315 -31.79 -8.88 -8.05
C PRO A 315 -30.48 -9.21 -7.34
N ASP A 316 -30.30 -8.69 -6.12
CA ASP A 316 -29.11 -8.90 -5.29
C ASP A 316 -29.21 -10.10 -4.34
N ARG A 317 -30.26 -10.92 -4.46
CA ARG A 317 -30.48 -12.11 -3.66
C ARG A 317 -30.32 -13.36 -4.52
N THR A 318 -29.58 -14.33 -4.00
CA THR A 318 -29.53 -15.66 -4.61
C THR A 318 -30.82 -16.40 -4.30
N TRP A 319 -31.17 -17.36 -5.16
CA TRP A 319 -32.32 -18.22 -4.88
C TRP A 319 -32.13 -19.01 -3.57
N HIS A 320 -30.90 -19.43 -3.27
CA HIS A 320 -30.58 -20.05 -1.99
C HIS A 320 -30.94 -19.15 -0.81
N ALA A 321 -30.55 -17.87 -0.84
CA ALA A 321 -30.85 -16.90 0.21
C ALA A 321 -32.36 -16.66 0.36
N ILE A 322 -33.08 -16.49 -0.76
CA ILE A 322 -34.55 -16.31 -0.75
C ILE A 322 -35.23 -17.53 -0.12
N ARG A 323 -34.87 -18.74 -0.56
CA ARG A 323 -35.46 -20.00 -0.06
C ARG A 323 -35.16 -20.20 1.43
N PHE A 324 -33.93 -19.93 1.84
CA PHE A 324 -33.51 -20.04 3.24
C PHE A 324 -34.32 -19.07 4.10
N TYR A 325 -34.40 -17.79 3.71
CA TYR A 325 -35.10 -16.76 4.47
C TYR A 325 -36.61 -17.05 4.58
N ALA A 326 -37.25 -17.40 3.45
CA ALA A 326 -38.67 -17.76 3.41
C ALA A 326 -39.01 -18.91 4.36
N GLY A 327 -38.14 -19.92 4.45
CA GLY A 327 -38.37 -21.09 5.29
C GLY A 327 -37.99 -20.93 6.76
N GLN A 328 -37.00 -20.10 7.09
CA GLN A 328 -36.50 -19.95 8.47
C GLN A 328 -37.11 -18.76 9.22
N HIS A 329 -37.54 -17.72 8.50
CA HIS A 329 -38.00 -16.47 9.12
C HIS A 329 -39.47 -16.16 8.86
N LEU A 330 -40.07 -16.72 7.79
CA LEU A 330 -41.46 -16.43 7.40
C LEU A 330 -42.38 -17.65 7.47
N ASP A 331 -41.85 -18.82 7.85
CA ASP A 331 -42.58 -20.11 7.89
C ASP A 331 -43.37 -20.44 6.61
N LEU A 332 -42.90 -19.95 5.46
CA LEU A 332 -43.57 -20.18 4.18
C LEU A 332 -43.39 -21.63 3.73
N PRO A 333 -44.43 -22.28 3.17
CA PRO A 333 -44.36 -23.66 2.77
C PRO A 333 -43.29 -23.86 1.69
N LYS A 334 -42.54 -24.97 1.80
CA LYS A 334 -41.58 -25.36 0.77
C LYS A 334 -42.30 -25.46 -0.57
N ARG A 335 -41.81 -24.73 -1.57
CA ARG A 335 -42.33 -24.87 -2.94
C ARG A 335 -42.22 -26.33 -3.36
N ARG A 336 -43.29 -26.89 -3.94
CA ARG A 336 -43.20 -28.19 -4.63
C ARG A 336 -42.05 -28.07 -5.63
N ARG A 337 -41.18 -29.09 -5.70
CA ARG A 337 -40.03 -29.10 -6.64
C ARG A 337 -40.55 -28.73 -8.03
N GLN A 338 -40.36 -27.47 -8.44
CA GLN A 338 -40.46 -27.08 -9.83
C GLN A 338 -39.31 -27.82 -10.49
N ASN A 339 -39.63 -28.97 -11.08
CA ASN A 339 -38.68 -29.94 -11.58
C ASN A 339 -37.61 -29.24 -12.44
N ARG A 340 -36.33 -29.41 -12.06
CA ARG A 340 -35.09 -29.59 -12.87
C ARG A 340 -34.87 -28.83 -14.20
N VAL A 341 -35.76 -27.95 -14.64
CA VAL A 341 -35.72 -27.33 -15.98
C VAL A 341 -34.91 -26.04 -15.99
N LEU A 342 -34.68 -25.43 -14.83
CA LEU A 342 -33.87 -24.22 -14.77
C LEU A 342 -32.39 -24.59 -14.66
N SER A 343 -31.64 -24.33 -15.73
CA SER A 343 -30.17 -24.36 -15.79
C SER A 343 -29.52 -23.25 -14.95
N ILE A 344 -30.22 -22.75 -13.94
CA ILE A 344 -29.81 -21.63 -13.10
C ILE A 344 -29.15 -22.21 -11.86
N SER A 345 -27.89 -21.85 -11.65
CA SER A 345 -27.20 -22.16 -10.39
C SER A 345 -27.94 -21.50 -9.23
N LEU A 346 -28.15 -22.24 -8.14
CA LEU A 346 -28.84 -21.74 -6.95
C LEU A 346 -28.07 -20.59 -6.27
N ASP A 347 -26.79 -20.47 -6.60
CA ASP A 347 -25.85 -19.51 -6.03
C ASP A 347 -25.70 -18.25 -6.90
N ASN A 348 -26.27 -18.21 -8.11
CA ASN A 348 -26.32 -16.98 -8.91
C ASN A 348 -27.43 -16.07 -8.41
N SER A 349 -27.19 -14.77 -8.36
CA SER A 349 -28.25 -13.78 -8.27
C SER A 349 -28.75 -13.41 -9.67
N TYR A 350 -29.89 -12.70 -9.74
CA TYR A 350 -30.35 -12.18 -11.03
C TYR A 350 -29.40 -11.10 -11.57
N SER A 351 -28.87 -10.23 -10.69
CA SER A 351 -27.89 -9.21 -11.08
C SER A 351 -26.61 -9.81 -11.66
N ASP A 352 -26.19 -11.00 -11.21
CA ASP A 352 -25.07 -11.72 -11.83
C ASP A 352 -25.41 -12.22 -13.24
N MET A 353 -26.62 -12.77 -13.42
CA MET A 353 -27.05 -13.29 -14.73
C MET A 353 -27.15 -12.17 -15.77
N GLU A 354 -27.68 -11.00 -15.38
CA GLU A 354 -27.73 -9.82 -16.25
C GLU A 354 -26.34 -9.31 -16.57
N PHE A 355 -25.46 -9.24 -15.57
CA PHE A 355 -24.08 -8.83 -15.75
C PHE A 355 -23.32 -9.77 -16.71
N GLU A 356 -23.37 -11.08 -16.47
CA GLU A 356 -22.76 -12.12 -17.31
C GLU A 356 -23.25 -12.00 -18.76
N LYS A 357 -24.57 -11.85 -18.96
CA LYS A 357 -25.18 -11.64 -20.29
C LYS A 357 -24.69 -10.36 -20.95
N SER A 358 -24.60 -9.25 -20.21
CA SER A 358 -24.18 -7.94 -20.73
C SER A 358 -22.72 -7.92 -21.18
N LYS A 359 -21.86 -8.70 -20.53
CA LYS A 359 -20.43 -8.80 -20.81
C LYS A 359 -20.07 -9.99 -21.71
N GLY A 360 -21.04 -10.85 -22.05
CA GLY A 360 -20.78 -12.06 -22.81
C GLY A 360 -19.94 -13.10 -22.05
N ILE A 361 -19.98 -13.08 -20.72
CA ILE A 361 -19.24 -14.02 -19.86
C ILE A 361 -20.05 -15.31 -19.71
N SER A 362 -19.38 -16.45 -19.83
CA SER A 362 -20.02 -17.75 -19.61
C SER A 362 -20.22 -18.03 -18.12
N ASN A 363 -21.38 -18.56 -17.75
CA ASN A 363 -21.80 -18.80 -16.36
C ASN A 363 -20.88 -19.75 -15.56
N ASN A 364 -19.98 -20.47 -16.24
CA ASN A 364 -19.08 -21.46 -15.65
C ASN A 364 -17.67 -20.92 -15.36
N VAL A 365 -17.43 -19.62 -15.59
CA VAL A 365 -16.11 -19.01 -15.47
C VAL A 365 -16.02 -18.19 -14.18
N SER A 366 -14.91 -18.31 -13.46
CA SER A 366 -14.65 -17.56 -12.22
C SER A 366 -13.96 -16.20 -12.44
N TYR A 367 -13.42 -15.96 -13.63
CA TYR A 367 -12.83 -14.67 -14.00
C TYR A 367 -12.83 -14.41 -15.52
N ALA A 368 -12.94 -13.15 -15.92
CA ALA A 368 -12.79 -12.72 -17.30
C ALA A 368 -11.31 -12.53 -17.67
N ASN A 369 -11.02 -12.40 -18.96
CA ASN A 369 -9.68 -12.06 -19.44
C ASN A 369 -9.33 -10.60 -19.11
N TRP A 370 -8.04 -10.29 -19.06
CA TRP A 370 -7.55 -8.92 -18.94
C TRP A 370 -7.80 -8.15 -20.23
N GLU A 371 -8.41 -6.98 -20.11
CA GLU A 371 -8.70 -6.08 -21.23
C GLU A 371 -8.06 -4.71 -20.97
N PRO A 372 -7.38 -4.12 -21.98
CA PRO A 372 -6.84 -2.77 -21.86
C PRO A 372 -8.00 -1.78 -21.74
N LEU A 373 -7.97 -0.94 -20.71
CA LEU A 373 -8.92 0.15 -20.56
C LEU A 373 -8.44 1.31 -21.43
N SER A 374 -9.12 1.55 -22.55
CA SER A 374 -8.84 2.73 -23.38
C SER A 374 -8.97 3.99 -22.53
N LEU A 375 -7.92 4.80 -22.49
CA LEU A 375 -7.96 6.13 -21.86
C LEU A 375 -9.11 6.91 -22.50
N ARG A 376 -10.18 7.14 -21.74
CA ARG A 376 -11.31 7.98 -22.14
C ARG A 376 -11.01 9.44 -21.89
#